data_AF-A0A8X7BKH8-F1
#
_entry.id   AF-A0A8X7BKH8-F1
#
_cell.length_a   1.000
_cell.length_b   1.000
_cell.length_c   1.000
_cell.angle_alpha   90.00
_cell.angle_beta   90.00
_cell.angle_gamma   90.00
#
_symmetry.space_group_name_H-M   'P 1'
#
loop_
_entity.id
_entity.type
_entity.pdbx_description
1 polymer ?
#
loop_
_entity_poly.entity_id
_entity_poly.type
_entity_poly.pdbx_seq_one_letter_code
_entity_poly.pdbx_strand_id
1 'polypeptide(L)'
;MDVPLKKTSTGKRPKEKRFQVNMYRKKSVSEKGNISFENVSQNISSSVKKLPSVHKILETYENDVCLEFQVSGDGTWKTRGHTSLIGVCTLIGAYCGKVLDMEVMSSYCKGCDSYNLPKFGPKYSAFLAKHQTFCRKNHSGSAGGMEVCGMQNFFFLLEQKHGLKYQRYIGDGDSKTFSSIAENKAYGDSVPIEKIECVEYVQKRRGSRLRKLKALWGEKKLSDGKAIGGKGRLTNAIISKLTTFYGNAIRANS
;
A
#
# COMPACT_ATOMS: atom_id res chain seq x y z
N MET A 1 -25.77 -22.73 -42.67
CA MET A 1 -27.02 -22.37 -41.97
C MET A 1 -26.62 -21.87 -40.60
N ASP A 2 -26.36 -20.57 -40.51
CA ASP A 2 -25.89 -19.88 -39.31
C ASP A 2 -27.06 -19.52 -38.41
N VAL A 3 -27.02 -19.98 -37.16
CA VAL A 3 -27.99 -19.63 -36.12
C VAL A 3 -27.40 -18.49 -35.26
N PRO A 4 -28.01 -17.30 -35.22
CA PRO A 4 -27.49 -16.19 -34.43
C PRO A 4 -27.88 -16.32 -32.95
N LEU A 5 -26.88 -16.24 -32.06
CA LEU A 5 -27.05 -16.20 -30.60
C LEU A 5 -27.67 -14.85 -30.17
N LYS A 6 -28.91 -14.90 -29.66
CA LYS A 6 -29.58 -13.80 -28.96
C LYS A 6 -28.81 -13.41 -27.68
N LYS A 7 -28.41 -12.14 -27.58
CA LYS A 7 -27.93 -11.51 -26.33
C LYS A 7 -29.13 -11.21 -25.43
N THR A 8 -29.19 -11.79 -24.23
CA THR A 8 -30.18 -11.46 -23.20
C THR A 8 -29.56 -10.66 -22.04
N SER A 9 -30.13 -9.46 -21.87
CA SER A 9 -30.31 -8.60 -20.69
C SER A 9 -29.33 -8.67 -19.50
N THR A 10 -28.76 -7.50 -19.23
CA THR A 10 -27.99 -7.07 -18.06
C THR A 10 -28.79 -7.11 -16.75
N GLY A 11 -28.59 -8.15 -15.94
CA GLY A 11 -29.01 -8.16 -14.53
C GLY A 11 -28.09 -7.31 -13.65
N LYS A 12 -28.60 -6.21 -13.09
CA LYS A 12 -27.88 -5.36 -12.12
C LYS A 12 -27.48 -6.16 -10.86
N ARG A 13 -26.19 -6.15 -10.51
CA ARG A 13 -25.67 -6.70 -9.24
C ARG A 13 -26.20 -5.92 -8.03
N PRO A 14 -26.63 -6.59 -6.94
CA PRO A 14 -26.98 -5.91 -5.68
C PRO A 14 -25.75 -5.22 -5.09
N LYS A 15 -25.92 -3.97 -4.65
CA LYS A 15 -24.87 -3.21 -3.94
C LYS A 15 -24.76 -3.74 -2.51
N GLU A 16 -23.70 -4.50 -2.20
CA GLU A 16 -23.33 -4.82 -0.83
C GLU A 16 -22.83 -3.55 -0.10
N LYS A 17 -23.42 -3.26 1.06
CA LYS A 17 -22.99 -2.18 1.95
C LYS A 17 -21.62 -2.53 2.52
N ARG A 18 -20.59 -1.81 2.03
CA ARG A 18 -19.21 -1.86 2.50
C ARG A 18 -19.15 -1.31 3.92
N PHE A 19 -18.78 -2.13 4.90
CA PHE A 19 -18.37 -1.64 6.21
C PHE A 19 -17.12 -0.78 6.02
N GLN A 20 -17.28 0.51 6.28
CA GLN A 20 -16.21 1.50 6.24
C GLN A 20 -15.40 1.33 7.53
N VAL A 21 -14.13 0.95 7.41
CA VAL A 21 -13.14 1.49 8.35
C VAL A 21 -13.15 2.99 8.07
N ASN A 22 -13.45 3.81 9.08
CA ASN A 22 -13.45 5.27 8.98
C ASN A 22 -12.01 5.76 8.71
N MET A 23 -11.51 5.55 7.49
CA MET A 23 -10.60 6.51 6.89
C MET A 23 -11.43 7.77 6.69
N TYR A 24 -11.00 8.87 7.32
CA TYR A 24 -11.61 10.18 7.22
C TYR A 24 -12.29 10.38 5.85
N ARG A 25 -13.62 10.51 5.90
CA ARG A 25 -14.50 10.73 4.75
C ARG A 25 -13.87 11.85 3.90
N LYS A 26 -13.41 11.52 2.68
CA LYS A 26 -12.97 12.50 1.68
C LYS A 26 -14.08 13.52 1.49
N LYS A 27 -13.96 14.69 2.11
CA LYS A 27 -14.62 15.89 1.60
C LYS A 27 -13.96 16.14 0.24
N SER A 28 -14.76 16.13 -0.81
CA SER A 28 -14.38 16.70 -2.08
C SER A 28 -13.94 18.13 -1.81
N VAL A 29 -12.64 18.39 -1.85
CA VAL A 29 -12.14 19.76 -1.92
C VAL A 29 -12.52 20.23 -3.31
N SER A 30 -13.50 21.13 -3.35
CA SER A 30 -13.91 21.88 -4.52
C SER A 30 -12.69 22.54 -5.16
N GLU A 31 -12.61 22.47 -6.49
CA GLU A 31 -11.65 23.20 -7.30
C GLU A 31 -11.62 24.67 -6.92
N LYS A 32 -10.43 25.13 -6.51
CA LYS A 32 -9.78 26.42 -6.83
C LYS A 32 -8.72 26.70 -5.77
N GLY A 33 -7.46 26.48 -6.13
CA GLY A 33 -6.32 26.84 -5.32
C GLY A 33 -5.09 26.02 -5.69
N ASN A 34 -4.08 26.67 -6.27
CA ASN A 34 -2.74 26.11 -6.41
C ASN A 34 -2.15 25.92 -5.00
N ILE A 35 -2.47 24.80 -4.35
CA ILE A 35 -1.84 24.44 -3.07
C ILE A 35 -0.44 23.95 -3.41
N SER A 36 0.59 24.67 -2.95
CA SER A 36 1.99 24.33 -3.17
C SER A 36 2.33 22.97 -2.55
N PHE A 37 3.38 22.32 -3.06
CA PHE A 37 3.89 21.07 -2.50
C PHE A 37 4.32 21.23 -1.04
N GLU A 38 4.93 22.37 -0.66
CA GLU A 38 5.13 22.71 0.76
C GLU A 38 3.83 22.68 1.53
N ASN A 39 2.77 23.33 1.04
CA ASN A 39 1.52 23.38 1.77
C ASN A 39 0.90 21.99 1.90
N VAL A 40 0.95 21.14 0.87
CA VAL A 40 0.48 19.74 0.98
C VAL A 40 1.37 18.93 1.94
N SER A 41 2.69 19.03 1.82
CA SER A 41 3.64 18.30 2.67
C SER A 41 3.57 18.75 4.13
N GLN A 42 3.46 20.06 4.38
CA GLN A 42 3.28 20.65 5.71
C GLN A 42 1.89 20.36 6.27
N ASN A 43 0.82 20.42 5.46
CA ASN A 43 -0.53 20.08 5.91
C ASN A 43 -0.66 18.59 6.22
N ILE A 44 -0.06 17.71 5.41
CA ILE A 44 -0.05 16.27 5.71
C ILE A 44 0.84 16.01 6.92
N SER A 45 2.03 16.60 6.99
CA SER A 45 2.95 16.43 8.14
C SER A 45 2.38 16.98 9.46
N SER A 46 1.52 18.00 9.42
CA SER A 46 0.83 18.55 10.59
C SER A 46 -0.49 17.84 10.90
N SER A 47 -1.17 17.27 9.90
CA SER A 47 -2.42 16.49 10.07
C SER A 47 -2.15 15.05 10.51
N VAL A 48 -1.04 14.47 10.07
CA VAL A 48 -0.50 13.25 10.64
C VAL A 48 0.00 13.63 12.02
N LYS A 49 -0.68 13.15 13.06
CA LYS A 49 -0.08 13.11 14.40
C LYS A 49 1.13 12.19 14.31
N LYS A 50 2.28 12.72 13.83
CA LYS A 50 3.57 12.07 14.01
C LYS A 50 3.61 11.78 15.49
N LEU A 51 3.78 10.50 15.84
CA LEU A 51 4.06 10.15 17.23
C LEU A 51 5.11 11.14 17.73
N PRO A 52 4.92 11.78 18.90
CA PRO A 52 6.01 12.54 19.52
C PRO A 52 7.22 11.64 19.43
N SER A 53 8.28 12.17 18.79
CA SER A 53 9.49 11.52 18.32
C SER A 53 9.62 10.08 18.79
N VAL A 54 9.81 9.10 17.90
CA VAL A 54 10.10 7.68 18.22
C VAL A 54 10.86 7.49 19.56
N HIS A 55 11.82 8.37 19.85
CA HIS A 55 12.46 8.60 21.16
C HIS A 55 11.54 8.53 22.41
N LYS A 56 10.41 9.24 22.44
CA LYS A 56 9.45 9.24 23.55
C LYS A 56 8.72 7.90 23.71
N ILE A 57 8.59 7.12 22.63
CA ILE A 57 8.09 5.74 22.73
C ILE A 57 9.16 4.87 23.37
N LEU A 58 10.42 4.98 22.91
CA LEU A 58 11.54 4.23 23.48
C LEU A 58 11.75 4.52 24.98
N GLU A 59 11.67 5.79 25.40
CA GLU A 59 11.72 6.21 26.81
C GLU A 59 10.56 5.66 27.65
N THR A 60 9.38 5.45 27.06
CA THR A 60 8.20 4.91 27.78
C THR A 60 8.31 3.40 28.03
N TYR A 61 9.12 2.68 27.24
CA TYR A 61 9.25 1.22 27.28
C TYR A 61 10.65 0.77 27.75
N GLU A 62 11.34 1.58 28.56
CA GLU A 62 12.73 1.36 29.01
C GLU A 62 13.03 0.01 29.71
N ASN A 63 12.04 -0.81 30.04
CA ASN A 63 12.27 -2.02 30.85
C ASN A 63 11.70 -3.33 30.31
N ASP A 64 11.20 -3.39 29.07
CA ASP A 64 10.78 -4.70 28.55
C ASP A 64 10.90 -4.85 27.04
N VAL A 65 11.57 -5.94 26.67
CA VAL A 65 11.58 -6.61 25.36
C VAL A 65 12.32 -5.88 24.23
N CYS A 66 13.21 -6.64 23.59
CA CYS A 66 13.67 -6.43 22.22
C CYS A 66 12.44 -6.21 21.31
N LEU A 67 12.03 -4.95 21.12
CA LEU A 67 10.82 -4.60 20.38
C LEU A 67 10.96 -5.03 18.92
N GLU A 68 10.46 -6.20 18.59
CA GLU A 68 10.27 -6.65 17.21
C GLU A 68 9.23 -5.73 16.55
N PHE A 69 9.68 -4.60 15.99
CA PHE A 69 8.78 -3.64 15.36
C PHE A 69 8.20 -4.24 14.08
N GLN A 70 6.96 -4.70 14.18
CA GLN A 70 6.15 -5.11 13.06
C GLN A 70 5.44 -3.89 12.47
N VAL A 71 5.61 -3.69 11.16
CA VAL A 71 5.14 -2.50 10.45
C VAL A 71 4.37 -2.85 9.19
N SER A 72 3.47 -1.97 8.78
CA SER A 72 2.78 -2.02 7.50
C SER A 72 3.06 -0.73 6.73
N GLY A 73 3.32 -0.84 5.43
CA GLY A 73 3.52 0.29 4.54
C GLY A 73 2.43 0.39 3.48
N ASP A 74 2.04 1.60 3.11
CA ASP A 74 1.19 1.84 1.93
C ASP A 74 1.49 3.21 1.29
N GLY A 75 1.16 3.33 0.00
CA GLY A 75 1.28 4.54 -0.80
C GLY A 75 -0.07 5.15 -1.16
N THR A 76 -0.13 6.47 -1.26
CA THR A 76 -1.28 7.19 -1.84
C THR A 76 -0.82 8.23 -2.85
N TRP A 77 -1.62 8.48 -3.87
CA TRP A 77 -1.24 9.35 -5.00
C TRP A 77 -2.16 10.54 -5.14
N LYS A 78 -1.61 11.68 -5.59
CA LYS A 78 -2.36 12.92 -5.81
C LYS A 78 -3.50 12.74 -6.82
N THR A 79 -3.28 11.91 -7.83
CA THR A 79 -4.25 11.65 -8.90
C THR A 79 -4.54 10.16 -9.00
N ARG A 80 -5.75 9.83 -9.48
CA ARG A 80 -6.13 8.43 -9.73
C ARG A 80 -5.44 7.94 -11.01
N GLY A 81 -4.97 6.70 -10.99
CA GLY A 81 -4.29 6.06 -12.13
C GLY A 81 -2.80 5.86 -11.87
N HIS A 82 -2.08 5.39 -12.88
CA HIS A 82 -0.66 5.02 -12.78
C HIS A 82 0.31 6.13 -13.24
N THR A 83 -0.18 7.36 -13.39
CA THR A 83 0.56 8.50 -13.98
C THR A 83 0.79 9.64 -12.99
N SER A 84 0.52 9.44 -11.70
CA SER A 84 0.69 10.49 -10.72
C SER A 84 2.17 10.84 -10.52
N LEU A 85 2.47 12.14 -10.48
CA LEU A 85 3.83 12.66 -10.29
C LEU A 85 4.16 12.92 -8.82
N ILE A 86 3.18 12.77 -7.93
CA ILE A 86 3.31 13.01 -6.50
C ILE A 86 2.57 11.90 -5.77
N GLY A 87 3.28 11.23 -4.87
CA GLY A 87 2.76 10.23 -3.95
C GLY A 87 3.19 10.53 -2.51
N VAL A 88 2.49 9.94 -1.56
CA VAL A 88 2.85 9.95 -0.14
C VAL A 88 2.88 8.51 0.32
N CYS A 89 4.01 8.12 0.87
CA CYS A 89 4.23 6.82 1.50
C CYS A 89 4.07 6.99 3.00
N THR A 90 3.49 5.99 3.66
CA THR A 90 3.32 5.99 5.11
C THR A 90 3.68 4.64 5.71
N LEU A 91 4.42 4.66 6.81
CA LEU A 91 4.74 3.49 7.62
C LEU A 91 3.92 3.52 8.91
N ILE A 92 3.25 2.42 9.22
CA ILE A 92 2.36 2.28 10.38
C ILE A 92 2.84 1.13 11.25
N GLY A 93 2.94 1.35 12.56
CA GLY A 93 3.27 0.28 13.51
C GLY A 93 2.06 -0.61 13.76
N ALA A 94 2.22 -1.92 13.61
CA ALA A 94 1.13 -2.89 13.72
C ALA A 94 0.46 -2.86 15.10
N TYR A 95 1.25 -2.80 16.17
CA TYR A 95 0.75 -2.82 17.54
C TYR A 95 0.09 -1.50 17.96
N CYS A 96 0.69 -0.37 17.59
CA CYS A 96 0.19 0.94 18.01
C CYS A 96 -0.92 1.48 17.10
N GLY A 97 -1.03 0.99 15.86
CA GLY A 97 -1.92 1.52 14.83
C GLY A 97 -1.61 2.97 14.43
N LYS A 98 -0.43 3.48 14.80
CA LYS A 98 -0.01 4.87 14.58
C LYS A 98 1.01 4.95 13.45
N VAL A 99 1.02 6.10 12.79
CA VAL A 99 2.03 6.43 11.77
C VAL A 99 3.38 6.62 12.46
N LEU A 100 4.34 5.78 12.08
CA LEU A 100 5.73 5.84 12.53
C LEU A 100 6.51 6.82 11.68
N ASP A 101 6.29 6.79 10.37
CA ASP A 101 6.92 7.73 9.44
C ASP A 101 6.09 7.96 8.17
N MET A 102 6.41 9.03 7.47
CA MET A 102 5.80 9.39 6.19
C MET A 102 6.82 10.10 5.29
N GLU A 103 6.73 9.82 3.99
CA GLU A 103 7.58 10.46 2.99
C GLU A 103 6.75 10.89 1.79
N VAL A 104 6.99 12.11 1.32
CA VAL A 104 6.40 12.60 0.08
C VAL A 104 7.35 12.29 -1.06
N MET A 105 6.88 11.47 -2.00
CA MET A 105 7.62 11.09 -3.19
C MET A 105 7.17 11.95 -4.37
N SER A 106 8.11 12.46 -5.15
CA SER A 106 7.81 13.26 -6.32
C SER A 106 8.77 13.01 -7.47
N SER A 107 8.20 12.78 -8.65
CA SER A 107 8.91 12.80 -9.92
C SER A 107 8.81 14.16 -10.63
N TYR A 108 8.20 15.15 -9.98
CA TYR A 108 7.96 16.49 -10.49
C TYR A 108 8.61 17.56 -9.62
N CYS A 109 9.12 18.61 -10.25
CA CYS A 109 9.49 19.83 -9.56
C CYS A 109 9.17 21.03 -10.45
N LYS A 110 8.44 22.00 -9.90
CA LYS A 110 8.08 23.22 -10.64
C LYS A 110 9.31 24.01 -11.10
N GLY A 111 10.38 24.02 -10.31
CA GLY A 111 11.65 24.66 -10.70
C GLY A 111 12.29 23.98 -11.90
N CYS A 112 12.35 22.65 -11.92
CA CYS A 112 12.81 21.90 -13.09
C CYS A 112 11.93 22.10 -14.32
N ASP A 113 10.62 22.23 -14.11
CA ASP A 113 9.62 22.42 -15.18
C ASP A 113 9.67 23.83 -15.78
N SER A 114 10.00 24.84 -14.96
CA SER A 114 10.10 26.25 -15.37
C SER A 114 11.38 26.55 -16.16
N TYR A 115 12.33 25.61 -16.24
CA TYR A 115 13.53 25.78 -17.05
C TYR A 115 13.20 25.54 -18.53
N ASN A 116 13.05 26.65 -19.28
CA ASN A 116 12.57 26.66 -20.65
C ASN A 116 13.66 26.58 -21.73
N LEU A 117 14.93 26.46 -21.32
CA LEU A 117 16.06 26.30 -22.23
C LEU A 117 16.38 24.82 -22.46
N PRO A 118 17.23 24.49 -23.47
CA PRO A 118 17.66 23.12 -23.66
C PRO A 118 18.33 22.54 -22.41
N LYS A 119 17.92 21.32 -22.03
CA LYS A 119 18.37 20.61 -20.82
C LYS A 119 19.74 19.92 -21.01
N PHE A 120 20.67 20.65 -21.64
CA PHE A 120 22.05 20.22 -21.88
C PHE A 120 22.99 21.43 -21.95
N GLY A 121 24.29 21.18 -21.81
CA GLY A 121 25.34 22.19 -21.93
C GLY A 121 25.57 23.03 -20.66
N PRO A 122 26.43 24.06 -20.76
CA PRO A 122 26.92 24.81 -19.60
C PRO A 122 25.82 25.56 -18.84
N LYS A 123 24.85 26.15 -19.57
CA LYS A 123 23.73 26.88 -18.96
C LYS A 123 22.83 25.97 -18.10
N TYR A 124 22.53 24.78 -18.59
CA TYR A 124 21.75 23.81 -17.83
C TYR A 124 22.51 23.28 -16.63
N SER A 125 23.82 23.04 -16.77
CA SER A 125 24.68 22.60 -15.67
C SER A 125 24.76 23.63 -14.55
N ALA A 126 24.91 24.91 -14.89
CA ALA A 126 24.90 26.01 -13.94
C ALA A 126 23.53 26.18 -13.25
N PHE A 127 22.43 26.00 -13.99
CA PHE A 127 21.09 25.97 -13.41
C PHE A 127 20.93 24.80 -12.43
N LEU A 128 21.30 23.58 -12.84
CA LEU A 128 21.13 22.38 -12.03
C LEU A 128 21.92 22.47 -10.73
N ALA A 129 23.17 22.94 -10.79
CA ALA A 129 24.00 23.14 -9.60
C ALA A 129 23.36 24.11 -8.58
N LYS A 130 22.71 25.18 -9.07
CA LYS A 130 21.98 26.13 -8.20
C LYS A 130 20.63 25.58 -7.73
N HIS A 131 19.96 24.79 -8.57
CA HIS A 131 18.61 24.29 -8.30
C HIS A 131 18.60 23.04 -7.42
N GLN A 132 19.68 22.27 -7.38
CA GLN A 132 19.75 20.98 -6.70
C GLN A 132 19.26 21.03 -5.25
N THR A 133 19.61 22.08 -4.50
CA THR A 133 19.20 22.28 -3.10
C THR A 133 17.71 22.61 -2.92
N PHE A 134 17.05 23.11 -3.97
CA PHE A 134 15.62 23.45 -3.98
C PHE A 134 14.77 22.45 -4.76
N CYS A 135 15.40 21.46 -5.40
CA CYS A 135 14.72 20.47 -6.19
C CYS A 135 13.82 19.61 -5.29
N ARG A 136 12.55 19.50 -5.66
CA ARG A 136 11.56 18.68 -4.93
C ARG A 136 11.41 17.27 -5.52
N LYS A 137 12.15 16.97 -6.59
CA LYS A 137 12.14 15.65 -7.23
C LYS A 137 13.06 14.71 -6.45
N ASN A 138 12.50 13.68 -5.83
CA ASN A 138 13.23 12.61 -5.13
C ASN A 138 12.96 11.22 -5.73
N HIS A 139 12.12 11.13 -6.76
CA HIS A 139 11.80 9.87 -7.43
C HIS A 139 12.03 9.95 -8.93
N SER A 140 12.49 8.85 -9.52
CA SER A 140 12.54 8.64 -10.96
C SER A 140 11.88 7.31 -11.31
N GLY A 141 11.09 7.29 -12.39
CA GLY A 141 10.37 6.11 -12.84
C GLY A 141 8.86 6.21 -12.63
N SER A 142 8.21 5.06 -12.49
CA SER A 142 6.74 4.96 -12.47
C SER A 142 6.14 5.47 -11.14
N ALA A 143 4.86 5.85 -11.18
CA ALA A 143 4.12 6.25 -9.98
C ALA A 143 4.10 5.12 -8.92
N GLY A 144 3.94 3.85 -9.35
CA GLY A 144 3.98 2.70 -8.45
C GLY A 144 5.36 2.49 -7.81
N GLY A 145 6.44 2.86 -8.49
CA GLY A 145 7.79 2.80 -7.93
C GLY A 145 8.03 3.77 -6.78
N MET A 146 7.20 4.80 -6.61
CA MET A 146 7.30 5.73 -5.49
C MET A 146 7.07 5.02 -4.15
N GLU A 147 6.12 4.08 -4.10
CA GLU A 147 5.86 3.27 -2.90
C GLU A 147 7.08 2.43 -2.54
N VAL A 148 7.69 1.80 -3.55
CA VAL A 148 8.88 0.96 -3.34
C VAL A 148 10.04 1.77 -2.78
N CYS A 149 10.39 2.90 -3.43
CA CYS A 149 11.46 3.78 -2.94
C CYS A 149 11.15 4.36 -1.56
N GLY A 150 9.92 4.83 -1.32
CA GLY A 150 9.53 5.36 -0.01
C GLY A 150 9.64 4.33 1.11
N MET A 151 9.26 3.07 0.86
CA MET A 151 9.45 2.02 1.86
C MET A 151 10.92 1.68 2.10
N GLN A 152 11.76 1.63 1.06
CA GLN A 152 13.20 1.45 1.24
C GLN A 152 13.81 2.57 2.09
N ASN A 153 13.41 3.81 1.83
CA ASN A 153 13.85 4.98 2.58
C ASN A 153 13.47 4.86 4.06
N PHE A 154 12.27 4.37 4.39
CA PHE A 154 11.92 4.14 5.80
C PHE A 154 12.83 3.12 6.47
N PHE A 155 13.10 1.98 5.84
CA PHE A 155 13.96 0.95 6.44
C PHE A 155 15.42 1.42 6.60
N PHE A 156 15.93 2.23 5.68
CA PHE A 156 17.31 2.74 5.74
C PHE A 156 17.46 3.96 6.67
N LEU A 157 16.58 4.97 6.53
CA LEU A 157 16.72 6.25 7.22
C LEU A 157 16.29 6.17 8.69
N LEU A 158 15.33 5.30 9.03
CA LEU A 158 14.86 5.19 10.42
C LEU A 158 15.86 4.47 11.32
N GLU A 159 16.64 3.52 10.78
CA GLU A 159 17.79 2.98 11.51
C GLU A 159 18.80 4.10 11.82
N GLN A 160 19.23 4.84 10.79
CA GLN A 160 20.23 5.89 10.99
C GLN A 160 19.76 7.02 11.91
N LYS A 161 18.48 7.38 11.83
CA LYS A 161 17.93 8.54 12.54
C LYS A 161 17.46 8.21 13.95
N HIS A 162 17.02 6.98 14.21
CA HIS A 162 16.37 6.60 15.46
C HIS A 162 16.90 5.30 16.09
N GLY A 163 17.85 4.61 15.46
CA GLY A 163 18.35 3.32 15.93
C GLY A 163 17.31 2.20 15.87
N LEU A 164 16.23 2.38 15.11
CA LEU A 164 15.15 1.41 15.02
C LEU A 164 15.37 0.41 13.89
N LYS A 165 15.14 -0.88 14.18
CA LYS A 165 15.14 -1.97 13.20
C LYS A 165 13.76 -2.61 13.12
N TYR A 166 13.14 -2.56 11.94
CA TYR A 166 11.89 -3.23 11.64
C TYR A 166 12.13 -4.66 11.18
N GLN A 167 11.83 -5.64 12.02
CA GLN A 167 12.10 -7.04 11.69
C GLN A 167 10.98 -7.69 10.86
N ARG A 168 9.75 -7.16 10.94
CA ARG A 168 8.59 -7.78 10.27
C ARG A 168 7.80 -6.76 9.46
N TYR A 169 7.58 -7.07 8.19
CA TYR A 169 6.80 -6.26 7.27
C TYR A 169 5.48 -6.93 6.92
N ILE A 170 4.36 -6.29 7.26
CA ILE A 170 3.02 -6.68 6.84
C ILE A 170 2.76 -6.07 5.46
N GLY A 171 2.53 -6.93 4.47
CA GLY A 171 2.24 -6.51 3.10
C GLY A 171 1.11 -7.29 2.46
N ASP A 172 0.50 -6.70 1.42
CA ASP A 172 -0.23 -7.48 0.43
C ASP A 172 0.75 -8.39 -0.32
N GLY A 173 0.25 -9.54 -0.82
CA GLY A 173 0.98 -10.71 -1.30
C GLY A 173 2.28 -10.49 -2.05
N ASP A 174 2.37 -10.90 -3.31
CA ASP A 174 3.60 -10.69 -4.09
C ASP A 174 3.76 -9.19 -4.38
N SER A 175 4.40 -8.49 -3.44
CA SER A 175 4.65 -7.05 -3.52
C SER A 175 6.10 -6.82 -3.89
N LYS A 176 6.32 -6.11 -5.00
CA LYS A 176 7.64 -5.59 -5.39
C LYS A 176 8.28 -4.80 -4.24
N THR A 177 7.45 -4.18 -3.41
CA THR A 177 7.83 -3.47 -2.20
C THR A 177 8.58 -4.38 -1.22
N PHE A 178 8.04 -5.55 -0.85
CA PHE A 178 8.75 -6.46 0.07
C PHE A 178 10.05 -7.00 -0.54
N SER A 179 10.02 -7.45 -1.79
CA SER A 179 11.24 -7.95 -2.45
C SER A 179 12.34 -6.89 -2.44
N SER A 180 11.97 -5.65 -2.76
CA SER A 180 12.91 -4.52 -2.78
C SER A 180 13.43 -4.12 -1.39
N ILE A 181 12.62 -4.27 -0.33
CA ILE A 181 13.06 -4.08 1.06
C ILE A 181 14.04 -5.18 1.46
N ALA A 182 13.71 -6.44 1.15
CA ALA A 182 14.53 -7.61 1.49
C ALA A 182 15.88 -7.60 0.76
N GLU A 183 15.90 -7.23 -0.53
CA GLU A 183 17.11 -7.10 -1.34
C GLU A 183 18.02 -5.95 -0.88
N ASN A 184 17.45 -4.87 -0.32
CA ASN A 184 18.21 -3.71 0.13
C ASN A 184 19.09 -4.03 1.36
N LYS A 185 18.74 -5.06 2.14
CA LYS A 185 19.49 -5.48 3.34
C LYS A 185 19.82 -4.30 4.25
N ALA A 186 18.82 -3.47 4.55
CA ALA A 186 19.01 -2.22 5.30
C ALA A 186 19.80 -2.41 6.60
N TYR A 187 19.63 -3.56 7.28
CA TYR A 187 20.27 -3.89 8.55
C TYR A 187 21.47 -4.85 8.42
N GLY A 188 21.95 -5.11 7.20
CA GLY A 188 22.94 -6.13 6.89
C GLY A 188 22.38 -7.56 6.74
N ASP A 189 23.25 -8.51 6.41
CA ASP A 189 22.90 -9.92 6.16
C ASP A 189 22.44 -10.69 7.41
N SER A 190 22.79 -10.20 8.60
CA SER A 190 22.50 -10.86 9.86
C SER A 190 21.08 -10.62 10.38
N VAL A 191 20.36 -9.64 9.84
CA VAL A 191 19.02 -9.26 10.30
C VAL A 191 18.04 -9.24 9.11
N PRO A 192 17.59 -10.42 8.64
CA PRO A 192 16.62 -10.51 7.56
C PRO A 192 15.25 -9.98 8.00
N ILE A 193 14.53 -9.37 7.06
CA ILE A 193 13.19 -8.84 7.30
C ILE A 193 12.17 -9.93 6.95
N GLU A 194 11.37 -10.34 7.93
CA GLU A 194 10.31 -11.32 7.76
C GLU A 194 9.08 -10.69 7.10
N LYS A 195 8.46 -11.43 6.18
CA LYS A 195 7.20 -11.04 5.57
C LYS A 195 6.01 -11.64 6.32
N ILE A 196 5.05 -10.78 6.67
CA ILE A 196 3.74 -11.19 7.18
C ILE A 196 2.67 -10.87 6.13
N GLU A 197 1.83 -11.86 5.83
CA GLU A 197 0.73 -11.69 4.88
C GLU A 197 -0.43 -10.90 5.50
N CYS A 198 -0.89 -9.86 4.82
CA CYS A 198 -2.00 -9.07 5.31
C CYS A 198 -3.33 -9.86 5.29
N VAL A 199 -4.22 -9.58 6.25
CA VAL A 199 -5.50 -10.30 6.39
C VAL A 199 -6.33 -10.22 5.11
N GLU A 200 -6.34 -9.06 4.45
CA GLU A 200 -7.07 -8.89 3.20
C GLU A 200 -6.54 -9.80 2.08
N TYR A 201 -5.22 -9.96 1.98
CA TYR A 201 -4.63 -10.87 1.00
C TYR A 201 -5.03 -12.30 1.28
N VAL A 202 -4.95 -12.73 2.54
CA VAL A 202 -5.36 -14.09 2.95
C VAL A 202 -6.84 -14.34 2.62
N GLN A 203 -7.71 -13.35 2.87
CA GLN A 203 -9.12 -13.39 2.48
C GLN A 203 -9.28 -13.55 0.96
N LYS A 204 -8.68 -12.65 0.17
CA LYS A 204 -8.74 -12.70 -1.30
C LYS A 204 -8.26 -14.05 -1.84
N ARG A 205 -7.14 -14.55 -1.32
CA ARG A 205 -6.51 -15.82 -1.73
C ARG A 205 -7.40 -17.02 -1.43
N ARG A 206 -8.02 -17.07 -0.24
CA ARG A 206 -8.98 -18.12 0.10
C ARG A 206 -10.18 -18.13 -0.84
N GLY A 207 -10.76 -16.96 -1.10
CA GLY A 207 -11.89 -16.83 -2.03
C GLY A 207 -11.54 -17.31 -3.44
N SER A 208 -10.38 -16.91 -3.96
CA SER A 208 -9.89 -17.34 -5.27
C SER A 208 -9.64 -18.86 -5.35
N ARG A 209 -9.00 -19.45 -4.32
CA ARG A 209 -8.76 -20.90 -4.25
C ARG A 209 -10.06 -21.71 -4.23
N LEU A 210 -11.05 -21.29 -3.44
CA LEU A 210 -12.35 -21.95 -3.38
C LEU A 210 -13.11 -21.87 -4.71
N ARG A 211 -13.05 -20.73 -5.42
CA ARG A 211 -13.65 -20.60 -6.75
C ARG A 211 -12.94 -21.48 -7.78
N LYS A 212 -11.60 -21.56 -7.73
CA LYS A 212 -10.83 -22.46 -8.59
C LYS A 212 -11.17 -23.92 -8.32
N LEU A 213 -11.24 -24.33 -7.06
CA LEU A 213 -11.67 -25.68 -6.66
C LEU A 213 -13.07 -26.00 -7.20
N LYS A 214 -14.02 -25.08 -6.99
CA LYS A 214 -15.39 -25.22 -7.50
C LYS A 214 -15.44 -25.37 -9.02
N ALA A 215 -14.61 -24.62 -9.76
CA ALA A 215 -14.55 -24.74 -11.21
C ALA A 215 -13.96 -26.09 -11.65
N LEU A 216 -12.82 -26.49 -11.07
CA LEU A 216 -12.15 -27.77 -11.37
C LEU A 216 -12.99 -29.01 -11.06
N TRP A 217 -13.86 -28.91 -10.05
CA TRP A 217 -14.73 -29.99 -9.59
C TRP A 217 -16.19 -29.78 -9.99
N GLY A 218 -16.48 -28.76 -10.81
CA GLY A 218 -17.86 -28.38 -11.17
C GLY A 218 -18.60 -29.48 -11.92
N GLU A 219 -17.88 -30.20 -12.77
CA GLU A 219 -18.39 -31.32 -13.59
C GLU A 219 -18.24 -32.68 -12.89
N LYS A 220 -17.36 -32.77 -11.88
CA LYS A 220 -17.13 -34.00 -11.13
C LYS A 220 -18.23 -34.22 -10.10
N LYS A 221 -18.64 -35.47 -9.96
CA LYS A 221 -19.53 -35.88 -8.87
C LYS A 221 -18.71 -36.20 -7.63
N LEU A 222 -19.21 -35.74 -6.48
CA LEU A 222 -18.71 -36.15 -5.18
C LEU A 222 -19.26 -37.56 -4.84
N SER A 223 -18.88 -38.11 -3.70
CA SER A 223 -19.31 -39.44 -3.23
C SER A 223 -20.83 -39.60 -3.13
N ASP A 224 -21.58 -38.50 -3.03
CA ASP A 224 -23.04 -38.47 -3.00
C ASP A 224 -23.71 -38.28 -4.38
N GLY A 225 -22.94 -38.41 -5.46
CA GLY A 225 -23.43 -38.28 -6.84
C GLY A 225 -23.77 -36.85 -7.26
N LYS A 226 -23.50 -35.84 -6.42
CA LYS A 226 -23.82 -34.42 -6.68
C LYS A 226 -22.57 -33.62 -7.01
N ALA A 227 -22.76 -32.51 -7.74
CA ALA A 227 -21.68 -31.58 -8.04
C ALA A 227 -21.25 -30.79 -6.79
N ILE A 228 -20.03 -30.26 -6.80
CA ILE A 228 -19.52 -29.39 -5.72
C ILE A 228 -20.30 -28.07 -5.60
N GLY A 229 -20.95 -27.62 -6.69
CA GLY A 229 -21.79 -26.43 -6.74
C GLY A 229 -23.30 -26.75 -6.74
N GLY A 230 -24.12 -25.71 -6.61
CA GLY A 230 -25.59 -25.83 -6.63
C GLY A 230 -26.25 -25.48 -5.30
N LYS A 231 -27.58 -25.68 -5.20
CA LYS A 231 -28.37 -25.38 -4.01
C LYS A 231 -27.86 -26.19 -2.81
N GLY A 232 -27.60 -25.53 -1.69
CA GLY A 232 -27.06 -26.16 -0.47
C GLY A 232 -25.60 -26.61 -0.56
N ARG A 233 -24.85 -26.15 -1.57
CA ARG A 233 -23.45 -26.55 -1.84
C ARG A 233 -22.53 -25.34 -1.94
N LEU A 234 -21.28 -25.52 -2.36
CA LEU A 234 -20.28 -24.44 -2.47
C LEU A 234 -20.68 -23.42 -3.56
N THR A 235 -21.54 -22.47 -3.18
CA THR A 235 -21.96 -21.35 -4.03
C THR A 235 -21.01 -20.16 -3.86
N ASN A 236 -21.06 -19.21 -4.81
CA ASN A 236 -20.26 -17.98 -4.69
C ASN A 236 -20.63 -17.18 -3.43
N ALA A 237 -21.90 -17.21 -3.03
CA ALA A 237 -22.38 -16.59 -1.80
C ALA A 237 -21.76 -17.25 -0.56
N ILE A 238 -21.72 -18.59 -0.50
CA ILE A 238 -21.07 -19.30 0.60
C ILE A 238 -19.56 -19.02 0.62
N ILE A 239 -18.89 -19.01 -0.53
CA ILE A 239 -17.47 -18.67 -0.62
C ILE A 239 -17.20 -17.27 -0.06
N SER A 240 -18.03 -16.27 -0.39
CA SER A 240 -17.91 -14.90 0.15
C SER A 240 -18.13 -14.87 1.66
N LYS A 241 -19.15 -15.57 2.18
CA LYS A 241 -19.40 -15.68 3.62
C LYS A 241 -18.23 -16.32 4.36
N LEU A 242 -17.73 -17.46 3.86
CA LEU A 242 -16.56 -18.14 4.42
C LEU A 242 -15.36 -17.19 4.44
N THR A 243 -15.05 -16.55 3.31
CA THR A 243 -13.92 -15.63 3.18
C THR A 243 -13.99 -14.47 4.17
N THR A 244 -15.19 -13.91 4.36
CA THR A 244 -15.45 -12.84 5.33
C THR A 244 -15.25 -13.35 6.76
N PHE A 245 -15.90 -14.48 7.10
CA PHE A 245 -15.80 -15.11 8.42
C PHE A 245 -14.35 -15.35 8.83
N TYR A 246 -13.53 -15.90 7.92
CA TYR A 246 -12.14 -16.23 8.22
C TYR A 246 -11.27 -14.99 8.47
N GLY A 247 -11.43 -13.92 7.69
CA GLY A 247 -10.69 -12.70 7.98
C GLY A 247 -11.18 -12.00 9.24
N ASN A 248 -12.47 -12.12 9.60
CA ASN A 248 -12.96 -11.62 10.89
C ASN A 248 -12.40 -12.44 12.05
N ALA A 249 -12.30 -13.75 11.89
CA ALA A 249 -11.68 -14.62 12.88
C ALA A 249 -10.21 -14.26 13.11
N ILE A 250 -9.44 -13.97 12.05
CA ILE A 250 -8.06 -13.49 12.20
C ILE A 250 -8.04 -12.18 13.00
N ARG A 251 -8.80 -11.16 12.57
CA ARG A 251 -8.84 -9.85 13.25
C ARG A 251 -9.27 -9.91 14.72
N ALA A 252 -10.06 -10.91 15.09
CA ALA A 252 -10.53 -11.09 16.46
C ALA A 252 -9.52 -11.83 17.37
N ASN A 253 -8.48 -12.44 16.78
CA ASN A 253 -7.50 -13.28 17.50
C ASN A 253 -6.04 -12.91 17.14
N SER A 254 -5.82 -11.69 16.65
CA SER A 254 -4.52 -11.16 16.23
C SER A 254 -4.16 -9.91 17.00
#